data_AF-K1XHM4-F1
#
_entry.id   AF-K1XHM4-F1
#
_cell.length_a   1.000
_cell.length_b   1.000
_cell.length_c   1.000
_cell.angle_alpha   90.00
_cell.angle_beta   90.00
_cell.angle_gamma   90.00
#
_symmetry.space_group_name_H-M   'P 1'
#
loop_
_entity.id
_entity.type
_entity.pdbx_description
1 polymer ?
#
loop_
_entity_poly.entity_id
_entity_poly.type
_entity_poly.pdbx_seq_one_letter_code
_entity_poly.pdbx_strand_id
1 'polypeptide(L)'
;MLQLSRFPIKTLKSSPKVSDNRSTSLLLQAGFIRQEMAGVYNYLPLGLRVLRNIENIVREEMNATGASEILMASLSNKESWLKTKRWDTVDVLFKLEWSGGKEYGLNPTHEEVVTPLMQEFIQSYKDLNNMNVYQFQNKFRNEARAKSWLLR
;
A
#
# COMPACT_ATOMS: atom_id res chain seq x y z
N MET A 1 0.36 30.37 -6.41
CA MET A 1 0.89 30.27 -5.04
C MET A 1 -0.09 29.49 -4.17
N LEU A 2 0.37 28.63 -3.27
CA LEU A 2 -0.47 27.88 -2.33
C LEU A 2 -1.10 28.84 -1.32
N GLN A 3 -2.43 28.92 -1.23
CA GLN A 3 -3.13 29.72 -0.20
C GLN A 3 -3.52 28.83 0.98
N LEU A 4 -2.79 28.94 2.10
CA LEU A 4 -3.00 28.15 3.32
C LEU A 4 -4.43 28.25 3.88
N SER A 5 -5.09 29.40 3.73
CA SER A 5 -6.48 29.64 4.17
C SER A 5 -7.51 28.74 3.49
N ARG A 6 -7.18 28.16 2.33
CA ARG A 6 -8.07 27.25 1.57
C ARG A 6 -7.81 25.77 1.84
N PHE A 7 -6.82 25.44 2.67
CA PHE A 7 -6.48 24.05 2.98
C PHE A 7 -6.99 23.67 4.37
N PRO A 8 -7.57 22.46 4.53
CA PRO A 8 -7.98 21.95 5.83
C PRO A 8 -6.76 21.45 6.63
N ILE A 9 -5.87 22.38 7.00
CA ILE A 9 -4.64 22.08 7.74
C ILE A 9 -4.66 22.85 9.06
N LYS A 10 -4.49 22.11 10.16
CA LYS A 10 -4.24 22.68 11.49
C LYS A 10 -3.03 21.99 12.11
N THR A 11 -2.01 22.79 12.40
CA THR A 11 -0.82 22.35 13.15
C THR A 11 -1.12 22.25 14.63
N LEU A 12 -0.39 21.39 15.34
CA LEU A 12 -0.46 21.28 16.80
C LEU A 12 0.64 22.13 17.45
N LYS A 13 0.26 22.89 18.49
CA LYS A 13 1.22 23.76 19.21
C LYS A 13 2.26 22.94 19.97
N SER A 14 1.85 21.81 20.56
CA SER A 14 2.72 20.85 21.22
C SER A 14 2.91 19.61 20.34
N SER A 15 4.12 19.05 20.38
CA SER A 15 4.38 17.74 19.79
C SER A 15 3.51 16.69 20.50
N PRO A 16 2.75 15.87 19.78
CA PRO A 16 2.04 14.74 20.37
C PRO A 16 3.07 13.84 21.08
N LYS A 17 2.85 13.53 22.36
CA LYS A 17 3.69 12.58 23.13
C LYS A 17 3.49 11.12 22.69
N VAL A 18 2.77 10.90 21.59
CA VAL A 18 2.24 9.59 21.23
C VAL A 18 3.30 8.71 20.58
N SER A 19 4.35 9.28 19.97
CA SER A 19 5.35 8.52 19.22
C SER A 19 6.76 8.58 19.80
N ASP A 20 7.36 7.41 20.03
CA ASP A 20 8.81 7.27 20.30
C ASP A 20 9.67 7.72 19.10
N ASN A 21 9.08 7.82 17.91
CA ASN A 21 9.75 8.24 16.69
C ASN A 21 9.54 9.74 16.40
N ARG A 22 10.64 10.47 16.28
CA ARG A 22 10.67 11.91 15.98
C ARG A 22 10.01 12.27 14.64
N SER A 23 10.18 11.46 13.59
CA SER A 23 9.61 11.79 12.27
C SER A 23 8.08 11.79 12.29
N THR A 24 7.49 10.79 12.94
CA THR A 24 6.04 10.72 13.12
C THR A 24 5.51 11.88 13.96
N SER A 25 6.18 12.23 15.07
CA SER A 25 5.80 13.38 15.88
C SER A 25 5.68 14.64 15.03
N LEU A 26 6.67 14.88 14.15
CA LEU A 26 6.69 16.02 13.24
C LEU A 26 5.56 15.97 12.21
N LEU A 27 5.31 14.81 11.60
CA LEU A 27 4.23 14.65 10.61
C LEU A 27 2.84 14.87 11.22
N LEU A 28 2.62 14.39 12.45
CA LEU A 28 1.38 14.64 13.20
C LEU A 28 1.25 16.10 13.61
N GLN A 29 2.34 16.69 14.13
CA GLN A 29 2.36 18.08 14.59
C GLN A 29 2.14 19.06 13.43
N ALA A 30 2.77 18.82 12.28
CA ALA A 30 2.66 19.65 11.08
C ALA A 30 1.33 19.44 10.33
N GLY A 31 0.50 18.46 10.73
CA GLY A 31 -0.76 18.16 10.07
C GLY A 31 -0.60 17.52 8.69
N PHE A 32 0.42 16.67 8.52
CA PHE A 32 0.63 15.88 7.30
C PHE A 32 -0.14 14.56 7.34
N ILE A 33 -0.29 13.99 8.54
CA ILE A 33 -1.04 12.76 8.77
C ILE A 33 -1.94 12.88 9.99
N ARG A 34 -2.97 12.04 10.07
CA ARG A 34 -3.81 11.81 11.26
C ARG A 34 -3.97 10.32 11.47
N GLN A 35 -3.90 9.88 12.72
CA GLN A 35 -4.13 8.49 13.06
C GLN A 35 -5.64 8.21 13.12
N GLU A 36 -6.10 7.21 12.39
CA GLU A 36 -7.49 6.72 12.44
C GLU A 36 -7.61 5.62 13.51
N MET A 37 -6.70 4.65 13.47
CA MET A 37 -6.54 3.59 14.47
C MET A 37 -5.08 3.16 14.55
N ALA A 38 -4.75 2.22 15.44
CA ALA A 38 -3.38 1.71 15.57
C ALA A 38 -2.89 1.15 14.21
N GLY A 39 -1.78 1.69 13.68
CA GLY A 39 -1.22 1.28 12.39
C GLY A 39 -1.92 1.84 11.15
N VAL A 40 -2.99 2.63 11.29
CA VAL A 40 -3.74 3.17 10.14
C VAL A 40 -3.82 4.68 10.21
N TYR A 41 -3.42 5.32 9.11
CA TYR A 41 -3.25 6.77 9.02
C TYR A 41 -3.92 7.36 7.79
N ASN A 42 -4.57 8.50 8.01
CA ASN A 42 -5.07 9.37 6.96
C ASN A 42 -3.97 10.34 6.55
N TYR A 43 -3.68 10.42 5.25
CA TYR A 43 -2.82 11.45 4.68
C TYR A 43 -3.61 12.73 4.44
N LEU A 44 -3.20 13.82 5.07
CA LEU A 44 -3.78 15.15 4.88
C LEU A 44 -3.19 15.81 3.62
N PRO A 45 -3.74 16.94 3.13
CA PRO A 45 -3.38 17.48 1.82
C PRO A 45 -1.87 17.67 1.55
N LEU A 46 -1.10 18.12 2.56
CA LEU A 46 0.36 18.25 2.41
C LEU A 46 1.06 16.90 2.41
N GLY A 47 0.68 15.99 3.30
CA GLY A 47 1.22 14.63 3.33
C GLY A 47 0.95 13.87 2.04
N LEU A 48 -0.29 13.98 1.51
CA LEU A 48 -0.68 13.38 0.24
C LEU A 48 0.10 13.98 -0.94
N ARG A 49 0.37 15.29 -0.93
CA ARG A 49 1.20 15.92 -1.97
C ARG A 49 2.63 15.38 -1.94
N VAL A 50 3.22 15.20 -0.76
CA VAL A 50 4.55 14.60 -0.63
C VAL A 50 4.55 13.14 -1.09
N LEU A 51 3.55 12.35 -0.68
CA LEU A 51 3.40 10.96 -1.10
C LEU A 51 3.36 10.85 -2.63
N ARG A 52 2.54 11.67 -3.29
CA ARG A 52 2.45 11.70 -4.77
C ARG A 52 3.76 12.11 -5.44
N ASN A 53 4.52 13.03 -4.86
CA ASN A 53 5.83 13.40 -5.39
C ASN A 53 6.81 12.21 -5.32
N ILE A 54 6.78 11.45 -4.22
CA ILE A 54 7.61 10.25 -4.06
C ILE A 54 7.20 9.19 -5.09
N GLU A 55 5.90 8.91 -5.21
CA GLU A 55 5.37 7.99 -6.22
C GLU A 55 5.78 8.39 -7.63
N ASN A 56 5.73 9.68 -7.97
CA ASN A 56 6.12 10.16 -9.29
C ASN A 56 7.60 9.90 -9.60
N ILE A 57 8.50 10.13 -8.66
CA ILE A 57 9.93 9.82 -8.85
C ILE A 57 10.09 8.32 -9.11
N VAL A 58 9.49 7.47 -8.26
CA VAL A 58 9.59 6.01 -8.44
C VAL A 58 8.97 5.58 -9.78
N ARG A 59 7.85 6.16 -10.18
CA ARG A 59 7.18 5.90 -11.47
C ARG A 59 8.06 6.26 -12.65
N GLU A 60 8.69 7.43 -12.62
CA GLU A 60 9.61 7.88 -13.67
C GLU A 60 10.77 6.90 -13.85
N GLU A 61 11.40 6.48 -12.75
CA GLU A 61 12.50 5.51 -12.78
C GLU A 61 12.04 4.12 -13.23
N MET A 62 10.89 3.63 -12.74
CA MET A 62 10.34 2.34 -13.15
C MET A 62 10.00 2.34 -14.65
N ASN A 63 9.38 3.41 -15.15
CA ASN A 63 9.06 3.56 -16.57
C ASN A 63 10.31 3.63 -17.44
N ALA A 64 11.41 4.23 -16.96
CA ALA A 64 12.69 4.26 -17.67
C ALA A 64 13.29 2.87 -17.87
N THR A 65 12.95 1.89 -17.01
CA THR A 65 13.36 0.48 -17.19
C THR A 65 12.48 -0.30 -18.19
N GLY A 66 11.43 0.33 -18.74
CA GLY A 66 10.46 -0.33 -19.61
C GLY A 66 9.35 -1.08 -18.86
N ALA A 67 9.25 -0.92 -17.53
CA ALA A 67 8.16 -1.52 -16.77
C ALA A 67 6.84 -0.75 -16.98
N SER A 68 5.73 -1.48 -16.97
CA SER A 68 4.37 -0.94 -17.14
C SER A 68 3.64 -0.86 -15.80
N GLU A 69 3.09 0.31 -15.48
CA GLU A 69 2.26 0.47 -14.29
C GLU A 69 0.87 -0.16 -14.53
N ILE A 70 0.45 -1.02 -13.60
CA ILE A 70 -0.89 -1.63 -13.55
C ILE A 70 -1.50 -1.39 -12.17
N LEU A 71 -2.80 -1.66 -12.02
CA LEU A 71 -3.48 -1.62 -10.72
C LEU A 71 -4.26 -2.92 -10.51
N MET A 72 -3.80 -3.72 -9.56
CA MET A 72 -4.42 -5.00 -9.22
C MET A 72 -5.42 -4.83 -8.07
N ALA A 73 -6.39 -5.75 -7.99
CA ALA A 73 -7.37 -5.77 -6.91
C ALA A 73 -6.70 -6.00 -5.55
N SER A 74 -7.11 -5.22 -4.53
CA SER A 74 -6.63 -5.40 -3.15
C SER A 74 -7.20 -6.65 -2.48
N LEU A 75 -8.24 -7.23 -3.06
CA LEU A 75 -8.90 -8.45 -2.59
C LEU A 75 -8.63 -9.57 -3.58
N SER A 76 -8.38 -10.78 -3.09
CA SER A 76 -8.23 -11.97 -3.93
C SER A 76 -8.95 -13.18 -3.33
N ASN A 77 -9.34 -14.12 -4.20
CA ASN A 77 -10.01 -15.35 -3.79
C ASN A 77 -9.04 -16.25 -3.01
N LYS A 78 -9.54 -16.93 -1.96
CA LYS A 78 -8.79 -17.96 -1.22
C LYS A 78 -8.08 -18.99 -2.14
N GLU A 79 -8.73 -19.39 -3.22
CA GLU A 79 -8.20 -20.34 -4.21
C GLU A 79 -6.83 -19.92 -4.77
N SER A 80 -6.60 -18.61 -4.98
CA SER A 80 -5.32 -18.12 -5.50
C SER A 80 -4.17 -18.35 -4.51
N TRP A 81 -4.44 -18.17 -3.21
CA TRP A 81 -3.51 -18.42 -2.13
C TRP A 81 -3.30 -19.89 -1.80
N LEU A 82 -4.32 -20.72 -1.99
CA LEU A 82 -4.20 -22.17 -1.81
C LEU A 82 -3.27 -22.78 -2.87
N LYS A 83 -3.31 -22.29 -4.12
CA LYS A 83 -2.40 -22.72 -5.19
C LYS A 83 -0.92 -22.51 -4.82
N THR A 84 -0.60 -21.38 -4.18
CA THR A 84 0.75 -21.07 -3.71
C THR A 84 1.05 -21.63 -2.32
N LYS A 85 0.09 -22.29 -1.67
CA LYS A 85 0.14 -22.78 -0.29
C LYS A 85 0.39 -21.67 0.74
N ARG A 86 0.14 -20.41 0.39
CA ARG A 86 0.39 -19.24 1.23
C ARG A 86 -0.80 -18.82 2.10
N TRP A 87 -1.97 -19.43 1.90
CA TRP A 87 -3.18 -19.09 2.67
C TRP A 87 -2.98 -19.26 4.19
N ASP A 88 -2.32 -20.32 4.63
CA ASP A 88 -2.12 -20.63 6.06
C ASP A 88 -0.70 -20.38 6.55
N THR A 89 0.25 -20.11 5.65
CA THR A 89 1.66 -19.86 6.01
C THR A 89 2.00 -18.37 6.11
N VAL A 90 1.16 -17.49 5.59
CA VAL A 90 1.34 -16.03 5.70
C VAL A 90 0.57 -15.54 6.92
N ASP A 91 1.28 -15.35 8.03
CA ASP A 91 0.69 -14.98 9.33
C ASP A 91 -0.06 -13.64 9.32
N VAL A 92 0.35 -12.72 8.43
CA VAL A 92 -0.19 -11.35 8.34
C VAL A 92 -1.34 -11.23 7.33
N LEU A 93 -1.84 -12.34 6.79
CA LEU A 93 -2.93 -12.33 5.83
C LEU A 93 -4.26 -12.05 6.54
N PHE A 94 -4.93 -10.98 6.14
CA PHE A 94 -6.32 -10.76 6.52
C PHE A 94 -7.23 -11.71 5.74
N LYS A 95 -7.94 -12.57 6.46
CA LYS A 95 -8.96 -13.49 5.92
C LYS A 95 -10.34 -12.90 6.20
N LEU A 96 -11.14 -12.75 5.15
CA LEU A 96 -12.49 -12.19 5.20
C LEU A 96 -13.49 -13.21 4.70
N GLU A 97 -14.62 -13.31 5.38
CA GLU A 97 -15.78 -14.07 4.92
C GLU A 97 -16.78 -13.12 4.24
N TRP A 98 -17.23 -13.49 3.06
CA TRP A 98 -18.26 -12.77 2.31
C TRP A 98 -19.66 -13.29 2.61
N SER A 99 -20.70 -12.52 2.30
CA SER A 99 -22.10 -12.84 2.58
C SER A 99 -22.62 -14.17 1.99
N GLY A 100 -21.86 -14.83 1.12
CA GLY A 100 -22.17 -16.14 0.53
C GLY A 100 -21.27 -17.28 0.99
N GLY A 101 -20.59 -17.15 2.14
CA GLY A 101 -19.70 -18.18 2.71
C GLY A 101 -18.38 -18.37 1.95
N LYS A 102 -18.07 -17.48 0.99
CA LYS A 102 -16.78 -17.47 0.29
C LYS A 102 -15.76 -16.69 1.08
N GLU A 103 -14.54 -17.22 1.14
CA GLU A 103 -13.41 -16.58 1.81
C GLU A 103 -12.49 -15.85 0.82
N TYR A 104 -12.02 -14.69 1.26
CA TYR A 104 -11.15 -13.80 0.50
C TYR A 104 -9.96 -13.35 1.36
N GLY A 105 -8.84 -13.08 0.70
CA GLY A 105 -7.68 -12.45 1.31
C GLY A 105 -7.62 -10.96 0.96
N LEU A 106 -7.41 -10.08 1.94
CA LEU A 106 -6.91 -8.74 1.67
C LEU A 106 -5.39 -8.83 1.50
N ASN A 107 -4.91 -8.39 0.35
CA ASN A 107 -3.59 -8.71 -0.15
C ASN A 107 -2.46 -7.96 0.62
N PRO A 108 -1.56 -8.67 1.34
CA PRO A 108 -0.33 -8.08 1.88
C PRO A 108 0.71 -7.84 0.78
N THR A 109 0.64 -8.64 -0.28
CA THR A 109 1.45 -8.59 -1.51
C THR A 109 0.63 -9.27 -2.64
N HIS A 110 1.12 -9.27 -3.88
CA HIS A 110 0.34 -9.61 -5.07
C HIS A 110 0.96 -10.70 -5.95
N GLU A 111 1.90 -11.54 -5.45
CA GLU A 111 2.48 -12.60 -6.29
C GLU A 111 1.41 -13.58 -6.80
N GLU A 112 0.43 -13.91 -5.96
CA GLU A 112 -0.74 -14.74 -6.27
C GLU A 112 -1.67 -14.14 -7.33
N VAL A 113 -1.65 -12.81 -7.49
CA VAL A 113 -2.53 -12.07 -8.40
C VAL A 113 -1.82 -11.80 -9.71
N VAL A 114 -0.57 -11.32 -9.65
CA VAL A 114 0.21 -10.96 -10.84
C VAL A 114 0.61 -12.18 -11.65
N THR A 115 0.94 -13.31 -11.00
CA THR A 115 1.40 -14.51 -11.71
C THR A 115 0.35 -15.06 -12.69
N PRO A 116 -0.89 -15.38 -12.28
CA PRO A 116 -1.91 -15.84 -13.22
C PRO A 116 -2.29 -14.77 -14.24
N LEU A 117 -2.30 -13.49 -13.86
CA LEU A 117 -2.55 -12.39 -14.79
C LEU A 117 -1.51 -12.36 -15.91
N MET A 118 -0.22 -12.47 -15.57
CA MET A 118 0.85 -12.45 -16.56
C MET A 118 0.87 -13.71 -17.42
N GLN A 119 0.39 -14.86 -16.93
CA GLN A 119 0.24 -16.08 -17.72
C GLN A 119 -0.73 -15.93 -18.90
N GLU A 120 -1.69 -14.99 -18.83
CA GLU A 120 -2.59 -14.70 -19.96
C GLU A 120 -1.82 -14.04 -21.12
N PHE A 121 -0.77 -13.27 -20.82
CA PHE A 121 0.00 -12.51 -21.81
C PHE A 121 1.29 -13.22 -22.26
N ILE A 122 1.93 -13.98 -21.38
CA ILE A 122 3.21 -14.67 -21.66
C ILE A 122 2.91 -16.03 -22.28
N GLN A 123 2.96 -16.12 -23.60
CA GLN A 123 2.72 -17.37 -24.35
C GLN A 123 4.01 -17.98 -24.91
N SER A 124 5.10 -17.20 -24.95
CA SER A 124 6.41 -17.61 -25.48
C SER A 124 7.56 -17.04 -24.65
N TYR A 125 8.72 -17.68 -24.72
CA TYR A 125 9.95 -17.17 -24.11
C TYR A 125 10.33 -15.77 -24.62
N LYS A 126 9.88 -15.39 -25.82
CA LYS A 126 10.13 -14.06 -26.39
C LYS A 126 9.39 -12.96 -25.64
N ASP A 127 8.24 -13.27 -25.05
CA ASP A 127 7.41 -12.31 -24.32
C ASP A 127 8.07 -11.89 -22.98
N LEU A 128 8.82 -12.82 -22.37
CA LEU A 128 9.52 -12.60 -21.08
C LEU A 128 10.49 -11.41 -21.11
N ASN A 129 11.11 -11.13 -22.26
CA ASN A 129 12.11 -10.08 -22.36
C ASN A 129 11.53 -8.66 -22.20
N ASN A 130 10.22 -8.49 -22.40
CA ASN A 130 9.57 -7.17 -22.45
C ASN A 130 8.43 -7.01 -21.43
N MET A 131 8.16 -8.02 -20.60
CA MET A 131 7.00 -8.03 -19.71
C MET A 131 7.39 -7.82 -18.25
N ASN A 132 7.49 -6.56 -17.87
CA ASN A 132 7.70 -6.13 -16.48
C ASN A 132 6.54 -5.22 -16.05
N VAL A 133 5.91 -5.53 -14.92
CA VAL A 133 4.78 -4.76 -14.40
C VAL A 133 4.98 -4.37 -12.94
N TYR A 134 4.39 -3.24 -12.54
CA TYR A 134 4.43 -2.76 -11.16
C TYR A 134 3.16 -2.00 -10.80
N GLN A 135 2.93 -1.72 -9.51
CA GLN A 135 1.77 -0.95 -9.06
C GLN A 135 2.08 -0.10 -7.82
N PHE A 136 1.39 1.03 -7.69
CA PHE A 136 1.22 1.73 -6.41
C PHE A 136 -0.18 1.45 -5.87
N GLN A 137 -0.26 0.75 -4.73
CA GLN A 137 -1.54 0.40 -4.11
C GLN A 137 -1.36 0.11 -2.62
N ASN A 138 -2.36 0.43 -1.81
CA ASN A 138 -2.37 0.16 -0.37
C ASN A 138 -2.38 -1.34 -0.08
N LYS A 139 -1.48 -1.77 0.81
CA LYS A 139 -1.35 -3.17 1.23
C LYS A 139 -1.89 -3.34 2.65
N PHE A 140 -2.47 -4.50 2.93
CA PHE A 140 -3.04 -4.80 4.23
C PHE A 140 -2.30 -5.97 4.86
N ARG A 141 -1.71 -5.72 6.03
CA ARG A 141 -0.99 -6.71 6.82
C ARG A 141 -1.56 -6.71 8.22
N ASN A 142 -2.08 -7.86 8.67
CA ASN A 142 -2.59 -8.05 10.02
C ASN A 142 -1.44 -8.22 11.01
N GLU A 143 -0.65 -7.16 11.17
CA GLU A 143 0.50 -7.16 12.07
C GLU A 143 0.05 -7.32 13.51
N ALA A 144 0.63 -8.30 14.23
CA ALA A 144 0.31 -8.54 15.64
C ALA A 144 0.52 -7.30 16.53
N ARG A 145 1.38 -6.38 16.10
CA ARG A 145 1.55 -5.07 16.76
C ARG A 145 2.06 -4.01 15.78
N ALA A 146 1.22 -3.01 15.51
CA ALA A 146 1.65 -1.75 14.92
C ALA A 146 2.68 -1.07 15.86
N LYS A 147 3.88 -0.79 15.35
CA LYS A 147 4.95 -0.06 16.08
C LYS A 147 5.63 0.86 15.10
N SER A 148 6.28 1.92 15.53
CA SER A 148 7.05 2.78 14.61
C SER A 148 6.21 3.51 13.54
N TRP A 149 4.88 3.49 13.68
CA TRP A 149 3.95 4.38 12.99
C TRP A 149 3.86 4.16 11.48
N LEU A 150 4.19 5.15 10.65
CA LEU A 150 4.24 4.94 9.20
C LEU A 150 5.31 3.94 8.76
N LEU A 151 6.28 3.65 9.64
CA LEU A 151 7.34 2.68 9.33
C LEU A 151 6.88 1.24 9.53
N ARG A 152 5.82 0.97 10.32
CA ARG A 152 5.29 -0.38 10.55
C ARG A 152 3.88 -0.43 11.16
#